data_AF-U9U6F6-F1
#
_entry.id   AF-U9U6F6-F1
#
_cell.length_a   1.000
_cell.length_b   1.000
_cell.length_c   1.000
_cell.angle_alpha   90.00
_cell.angle_beta   90.00
_cell.angle_gamma   90.00
#
_symmetry.space_group_name_H-M   'P 1'
#
loop_
_entity.id
_entity.type
_entity.pdbx_description
1 polymer ?
#
loop_
_entity_poly.entity_id
_entity_poly.type
_entity_poly.pdbx_seq_one_letter_code
_entity_poly.pdbx_strand_id
1 'polypeptide(L)'
;MPPELFDNELIQYKLTETEHDLVRSLNMNEDETFVEPTPVVFVEGFLGPGKPAYWGPLEKIFSSSDDRNNKNQKLKNRRCIYITPGCVSSLHDRAIEIFYQIKGGRVDYGEEHSKKYGHSRYGREYPGLYPEWSASKPLHFLGHSLV
;
A
#
# COMPACT_ATOMS: atom_id res chain seq x y z
N MET A 1 53.71 -13.12 14.53
CA MET A 1 53.46 -14.10 13.46
C MET A 1 52.06 -13.82 12.92
N PRO A 2 51.89 -13.34 11.68
CA PRO A 2 50.55 -13.14 11.12
C PRO A 2 49.98 -14.49 10.64
N PRO A 3 48.64 -14.66 10.60
CA PRO A 3 48.02 -15.88 10.10
C PRO A 3 48.12 -15.95 8.57
N GLU A 4 48.37 -17.17 8.09
CA GLU A 4 48.56 -17.51 6.68
C GLU A 4 47.31 -17.19 5.85
N LEU A 5 47.54 -16.58 4.69
CA LEU A 5 46.57 -16.39 3.62
C LEU A 5 46.15 -17.77 3.11
N PHE A 6 44.91 -18.18 3.40
CA PHE A 6 44.30 -19.31 2.70
C PHE A 6 43.93 -18.86 1.28
N ASP A 7 44.59 -19.46 0.31
CA ASP A 7 44.34 -19.26 -1.12
C ASP A 7 42.89 -19.59 -1.47
N ASN A 8 42.19 -18.58 -2.00
CA ASN A 8 40.85 -18.71 -2.58
C ASN A 8 40.91 -19.34 -3.97
N GLU A 9 41.37 -20.59 -4.07
CA GLU A 9 41.03 -21.46 -5.20
C GLU A 9 39.82 -22.32 -4.81
N LEU A 10 38.67 -21.65 -4.67
CA LEU A 10 37.38 -22.31 -4.64
C LEU A 10 37.09 -22.88 -6.03
N ILE A 11 37.29 -24.20 -6.09
CA ILE A 11 37.00 -25.11 -7.18
C ILE A 11 35.71 -24.71 -7.91
N GLN A 12 35.82 -24.37 -9.20
CA GLN A 12 34.70 -24.30 -10.13
C GLN A 12 34.20 -25.73 -10.41
N TYR A 13 33.45 -26.32 -9.47
CA TYR A 13 32.73 -27.56 -9.72
C TYR A 13 31.61 -27.28 -10.72
N LYS A 14 31.75 -27.81 -11.94
CA LYS A 14 30.62 -27.93 -12.88
C LYS A 14 29.66 -28.97 -12.31
N LEU A 15 28.48 -28.52 -11.91
CA LEU A 15 27.38 -29.39 -11.50
C LEU A 15 27.02 -30.35 -12.64
N THR A 16 26.64 -31.56 -12.27
CA THR A 16 26.11 -32.55 -13.21
C THR A 16 24.69 -32.17 -13.65
N GLU A 17 24.23 -32.65 -14.80
CA GLU A 17 22.86 -32.40 -15.28
C GLU A 17 21.79 -32.82 -14.26
N THR A 18 22.02 -33.94 -13.55
CA THR A 18 21.14 -34.42 -12.49
C THR A 18 21.08 -33.47 -11.28
N GLU A 19 22.21 -32.87 -10.90
CA GLU A 19 22.25 -31.87 -9.82
C GLU A 19 21.61 -30.55 -10.26
N HIS A 20 21.77 -30.16 -11.52
CA HIS A 20 21.06 -29.03 -12.11
C HIS A 20 19.54 -29.24 -12.10
N ASP A 21 19.08 -30.45 -12.42
CA ASP A 21 17.67 -30.80 -12.39
C ASP A 21 17.13 -30.91 -10.97
N LEU A 22 17.94 -31.38 -10.01
CA LEU A 22 17.59 -31.37 -8.59
C LEU A 22 17.43 -29.93 -8.07
N VAL A 23 18.39 -29.05 -8.36
CA VAL A 23 18.32 -27.62 -8.01
C VAL A 23 17.14 -26.93 -8.71
N ARG A 24 16.83 -27.29 -9.96
CA ARG A 24 15.61 -26.84 -10.64
C ARG A 24 14.36 -27.32 -9.92
N SER A 25 14.28 -28.60 -9.56
CA SER A 25 13.11 -29.17 -8.90
C SER A 25 12.90 -28.62 -7.48
N LEU A 26 13.98 -28.26 -6.78
CA LEU A 26 13.95 -27.56 -5.50
C LEU A 26 13.49 -26.11 -5.67
N ASN A 27 13.94 -25.42 -6.72
CA ASN A 27 13.49 -24.06 -7.06
C ASN A 27 12.07 -23.98 -7.65
N MET A 28 11.49 -25.11 -8.08
CA MET A 28 10.12 -25.19 -8.60
C MET A 28 9.08 -25.49 -7.50
N ASN A 29 9.51 -25.65 -6.23
CA ASN A 29 8.62 -25.82 -5.08
C ASN A 29 8.40 -24.53 -4.28
N GLU A 30 9.07 -23.44 -4.64
CA GLU A 30 8.61 -22.11 -4.27
C GLU A 30 7.57 -21.69 -5.31
N ASP A 31 6.35 -22.20 -5.17
CA ASP A 31 5.19 -21.44 -5.60
C ASP A 31 5.26 -20.13 -4.81
N GLU A 32 5.95 -19.13 -5.37
CA GLU A 32 5.82 -17.73 -4.97
C GLU A 32 4.35 -17.39 -5.20
N THR A 33 3.51 -17.71 -4.21
CA THR A 33 2.14 -17.22 -4.16
C THR A 33 2.25 -15.73 -4.38
N PHE A 34 1.77 -15.26 -5.53
CA PHE A 34 1.87 -13.86 -5.90
C PHE A 34 0.96 -13.08 -4.95
N VAL A 35 1.53 -12.65 -3.81
CA VAL A 35 0.83 -11.82 -2.84
C VAL A 35 0.79 -10.43 -3.42
N GLU A 36 -0.40 -9.98 -3.83
CA GLU A 36 -0.60 -8.61 -4.30
C GLU A 36 -0.11 -7.63 -3.22
N PRO A 37 0.79 -6.69 -3.54
CA PRO A 37 1.29 -5.73 -2.57
C PRO A 37 0.15 -4.91 -1.95
N THR A 38 0.16 -4.76 -0.62
CA THR A 38 -0.84 -3.96 0.12
C THR A 38 -1.02 -2.58 -0.53
N PRO A 39 -2.22 -2.12 -0.88
CA PRO A 39 -2.41 -0.79 -1.45
C PRO A 39 -1.98 0.36 -0.51
N VAL A 40 -1.66 1.52 -1.09
CA VAL A 40 -1.39 2.77 -0.37
C VAL A 40 -2.60 3.69 -0.52
N VAL A 41 -3.09 4.23 0.59
CA VAL A 41 -4.17 5.21 0.63
C VAL A 41 -3.59 6.57 1.01
N PHE A 42 -3.65 7.50 0.08
CA PHE A 42 -3.28 8.89 0.27
C PHE A 42 -4.48 9.69 0.78
N VAL A 43 -4.35 10.30 1.96
CA VAL A 43 -5.44 11.06 2.59
C VAL A 43 -5.05 12.52 2.75
N GLU A 44 -5.76 13.39 2.04
CA GLU A 44 -5.49 14.82 2.05
C GLU A 44 -5.93 15.49 3.35
N GLY A 45 -5.16 16.51 3.76
CA GLY A 45 -5.43 17.28 4.97
C GLY A 45 -6.32 18.50 4.77
N PHE A 46 -6.20 19.45 5.71
CA PHE A 46 -6.89 20.74 5.67
C PHE A 46 -6.59 21.50 4.37
N LEU A 47 -7.64 21.96 3.68
CA LEU A 47 -7.55 22.69 2.39
C LEU A 47 -6.71 21.98 1.31
N GLY A 48 -6.69 20.65 1.31
CA GLY A 48 -6.10 19.85 0.23
C GLY A 48 -6.73 20.15 -1.14
N PRO A 49 -5.95 20.15 -2.24
CA PRO A 49 -6.43 20.54 -3.56
C PRO A 49 -7.25 19.47 -4.28
N GLY A 50 -7.38 18.27 -3.72
CA GLY A 50 -8.16 17.16 -4.26
C GLY A 50 -7.56 16.51 -5.50
N LYS A 51 -6.23 16.50 -5.64
CA LYS A 51 -5.55 16.13 -6.90
C LYS A 51 -4.36 15.18 -6.65
N PRO A 52 -4.20 14.10 -7.43
CA PRO A 52 -3.04 13.20 -7.31
C PRO A 52 -1.69 13.92 -7.36
N ALA A 53 -1.57 14.97 -8.18
CA ALA A 53 -0.38 15.81 -8.28
C ALA A 53 0.08 16.44 -6.95
N TYR A 54 -0.83 16.59 -5.97
CA TYR A 54 -0.50 17.05 -4.62
C TYR A 54 0.53 16.16 -3.91
N TRP A 55 0.47 14.86 -4.18
CA TRP A 55 1.37 13.87 -3.59
C TRP A 55 2.70 13.75 -4.33
N GLY A 56 2.79 14.39 -5.51
CA GLY A 56 4.03 14.65 -6.23
C GLY A 56 4.90 13.39 -6.41
N PRO A 57 6.17 13.42 -6.00
CA PRO A 57 7.09 12.28 -6.17
C PRO A 57 6.69 11.01 -5.41
N LEU A 58 5.83 11.10 -4.38
CA LEU A 58 5.51 9.95 -3.52
C LEU A 58 4.76 8.86 -4.27
N GLU A 59 3.87 9.22 -5.19
CA GLU A 59 3.19 8.24 -6.05
C GLU A 59 4.22 7.39 -6.81
N LYS A 60 5.23 8.04 -7.41
CA LYS A 60 6.26 7.36 -8.18
C LYS A 60 7.04 6.35 -7.35
N ILE A 61 7.23 6.59 -6.05
CA ILE A 61 7.93 5.64 -5.17
C ILE A 61 7.16 4.31 -5.08
N PHE A 62 5.83 4.37 -5.05
CA PHE A 62 4.98 3.18 -4.90
C PHE A 62 4.54 2.57 -6.23
N SER A 63 4.43 3.38 -7.29
CA SER A 63 3.96 2.94 -8.62
C SER A 63 5.07 2.59 -9.61
N SER A 64 6.34 2.96 -9.35
CA SER A 64 7.44 2.70 -10.31
C SER A 64 7.92 1.25 -10.28
N SER A 65 7.92 0.61 -11.46
CA SER A 65 8.38 -0.77 -11.67
C SER A 65 9.81 -0.90 -12.25
N ASP A 66 10.53 0.21 -12.47
CA ASP A 66 11.62 0.24 -13.46
C ASP A 66 13.07 0.29 -12.92
N ASP A 67 13.41 -0.49 -11.87
CA ASP A 67 14.83 -0.83 -11.64
C ASP A 67 15.00 -2.33 -11.53
N ARG A 68 15.44 -2.95 -12.64
CA ARG A 68 15.81 -4.37 -12.69
C ARG A 68 17.02 -4.75 -11.80
N ASN A 69 17.65 -3.78 -11.14
CA ASN A 69 18.87 -3.96 -10.33
C ASN A 69 18.71 -3.66 -8.83
N ASN A 70 17.51 -3.34 -8.33
CA ASN A 70 17.33 -2.93 -6.93
C ASN A 70 16.64 -4.02 -6.09
N LYS A 71 17.36 -4.53 -5.08
CA LYS A 71 16.95 -5.66 -4.20
C LYS A 71 15.72 -5.36 -3.32
N ASN A 72 15.20 -4.13 -3.32
CA ASN A 72 14.02 -3.72 -2.54
C ASN A 72 12.72 -3.76 -3.37
N GLN A 73 12.39 -4.94 -3.90
CA GLN A 73 11.24 -5.17 -4.78
C GLN A 73 9.88 -5.06 -4.06
N LYS A 74 9.86 -5.22 -2.72
CA LYS A 74 8.64 -5.27 -1.89
C LYS A 74 7.82 -3.97 -1.80
N LEU A 75 8.40 -2.82 -2.16
CA LEU A 75 7.72 -1.52 -2.07
C LEU A 75 7.15 -1.03 -3.40
N LYS A 76 7.43 -1.73 -4.51
CA LYS A 76 7.11 -1.31 -5.87
C LYS A 76 5.81 -1.95 -6.36
N ASN A 77 5.15 -1.33 -7.34
CA ASN A 77 3.92 -1.79 -7.97
C ASN A 77 2.68 -1.88 -7.03
N ARG A 78 2.59 -0.98 -6.05
CA ARG A 78 1.44 -0.92 -5.12
C ARG A 78 0.32 -0.07 -5.71
N ARG A 79 -0.92 -0.53 -5.62
CA ARG A 79 -2.10 0.27 -5.98
C ARG A 79 -2.15 1.54 -5.10
N CYS A 80 -2.30 2.70 -5.74
CA CYS A 80 -2.44 4.00 -5.06
C CYS A 80 -3.90 4.44 -5.09
N ILE A 81 -4.46 4.77 -3.93
CA ILE A 81 -5.84 5.21 -3.73
C ILE A 81 -5.80 6.62 -3.16
N TYR A 82 -6.58 7.55 -3.72
CA TYR A 82 -6.60 8.95 -3.30
C TYR A 82 -7.96 9.27 -2.66
N ILE A 83 -7.93 9.82 -1.44
CA ILE A 83 -9.12 10.11 -0.64
C ILE A 83 -9.15 11.59 -0.30
N THR A 84 -10.31 12.21 -0.52
CA THR A 84 -10.52 13.66 -0.36
C THR A 84 -11.71 13.91 0.57
N PRO A 85 -11.53 13.73 1.89
CA PRO A 85 -12.57 14.04 2.86
C PRO A 85 -12.78 15.55 2.96
N GLY A 86 -13.84 15.98 3.64
CA GLY A 86 -14.18 17.39 3.81
C GLY A 86 -12.99 18.21 4.30
N CYS A 87 -12.59 19.21 3.51
CA CYS A 87 -11.37 19.98 3.72
C CYS A 87 -11.39 20.85 4.99
N VAL A 88 -12.57 21.08 5.55
CA VAL A 88 -12.81 21.85 6.79
C VAL A 88 -13.72 21.10 7.78
N SER A 89 -13.97 19.81 7.54
CA SER A 89 -14.81 18.99 8.41
C SER A 89 -14.07 18.60 9.70
N SER A 90 -14.81 18.17 10.71
CA SER A 90 -14.24 17.65 11.96
C SER A 90 -13.44 16.35 11.70
N LEU A 91 -12.52 15.98 12.61
CA LEU A 91 -11.81 14.69 12.51
C LEU A 91 -12.77 13.49 12.50
N HIS A 92 -13.87 13.58 13.26
CA HIS A 92 -14.92 12.55 13.30
C HIS A 92 -15.56 12.37 11.92
N ASP A 93 -16.04 13.46 11.33
CA ASP A 93 -16.69 13.42 10.01
C ASP A 93 -15.72 12.96 8.93
N ARG A 94 -14.47 13.43 8.99
CA ARG A 94 -13.42 13.04 8.05
C ARG A 94 -13.11 11.56 8.13
N ALA A 95 -12.98 10.97 9.33
CA ALA A 95 -12.75 9.54 9.49
C ALA A 95 -13.88 8.71 8.87
N ILE A 96 -15.12 9.13 9.05
CA ILE A 96 -16.30 8.47 8.47
C ILE A 96 -16.30 8.62 6.94
N GLU A 97 -16.03 9.83 6.43
CA GLU A 97 -15.96 10.06 4.99
C GLU A 97 -14.83 9.27 4.31
N ILE A 98 -13.67 9.14 4.96
CA ILE A 98 -12.56 8.28 4.49
C ILE A 98 -13.02 6.83 4.41
N PHE A 99 -13.68 6.33 5.45
CA PHE A 99 -14.20 4.97 5.47
C PHE A 99 -15.14 4.71 4.29
N TYR A 100 -16.13 5.56 4.06
CA TYR A 100 -17.11 5.35 3.00
C TYR A 100 -16.53 5.59 1.59
N GLN A 101 -15.56 6.49 1.41
CA GLN A 101 -14.85 6.60 0.13
C GLN A 101 -14.11 5.31 -0.24
N ILE A 102 -13.57 4.59 0.75
CA ILE A 102 -12.87 3.31 0.55
C ILE A 102 -13.87 2.18 0.37
N LYS A 103 -14.77 1.98 1.35
CA LYS A 103 -15.65 0.81 1.42
C LYS A 103 -16.87 0.89 0.50
N GLY A 104 -17.30 2.10 0.19
CA GLY A 104 -18.55 2.38 -0.53
C GLY A 104 -19.76 2.46 0.40
N GLY A 105 -20.85 2.99 -0.15
CA GLY A 105 -22.12 3.23 0.55
C GLY A 105 -22.37 4.70 0.88
N ARG A 106 -23.50 4.94 1.56
CA ARG A 106 -23.92 6.27 1.99
C ARG A 106 -23.30 6.63 3.34
N VAL A 107 -22.62 7.76 3.40
CA VAL A 107 -22.05 8.30 4.63
C VAL A 107 -23.12 8.43 5.71
N ASP A 108 -22.87 7.85 6.87
CA ASP A 108 -23.66 8.01 8.10
C ASP A 108 -22.73 8.52 9.20
N TYR A 109 -22.87 9.79 9.56
CA TYR A 109 -22.09 10.47 10.60
C TYR A 109 -22.47 10.04 12.03
N GLY A 110 -23.56 9.26 12.17
CA GLY A 110 -24.12 8.82 13.44
C GLY A 110 -25.19 9.78 13.96
N GLU A 111 -26.31 9.21 14.43
CA GLU A 111 -27.46 10.00 14.88
C GLU A 111 -27.14 10.92 16.06
N GLU A 112 -26.47 10.40 17.10
CA GLU A 112 -26.13 11.18 18.30
C GLU A 112 -25.16 12.31 17.97
N HIS A 113 -24.12 12.04 17.19
CA HIS A 113 -23.13 13.03 16.77
C HIS A 113 -23.81 14.17 16.00
N SER A 114 -24.64 13.81 15.02
CA SER A 114 -25.33 14.77 14.16
C SER A 114 -26.32 15.66 14.94
N LYS A 115 -27.06 15.08 15.90
CA LYS A 115 -27.93 15.85 16.80
C LYS A 115 -27.13 16.79 17.71
N LYS A 116 -26.00 16.32 18.25
CA LYS A 116 -25.15 17.09 19.17
C LYS A 116 -24.49 18.29 18.49
N TYR A 117 -23.99 18.13 17.27
CA TYR A 117 -23.25 19.18 16.56
C TYR A 117 -24.08 19.91 15.49
N GLY A 118 -25.37 19.55 15.33
CA GLY A 118 -26.32 20.31 14.53
C GLY A 118 -26.10 20.21 13.03
N HIS A 119 -25.76 19.02 12.51
CA HIS A 119 -25.64 18.76 11.08
C HIS A 119 -26.42 17.51 10.65
N SER A 120 -26.47 17.26 9.34
CA SER A 120 -27.16 16.10 8.78
C SER A 120 -26.48 14.79 9.18
N ARG A 121 -27.28 13.77 9.51
CA ARG A 121 -26.78 12.40 9.75
C ARG A 121 -26.20 11.74 8.52
N TYR A 122 -26.82 11.94 7.37
CA TYR A 122 -26.39 11.29 6.13
C TYR A 122 -25.68 12.29 5.22
N GLY A 123 -24.54 11.86 4.68
CA GLY A 123 -23.73 12.60 3.72
C GLY A 123 -23.83 12.06 2.30
N ARG A 124 -22.71 12.19 1.57
CA ARG A 124 -22.52 11.72 0.19
C ARG A 124 -22.60 10.19 0.12
N GLU A 125 -22.91 9.68 -1.06
CA GLU A 125 -22.84 8.25 -1.38
C GLU A 125 -21.63 7.98 -2.28
N TYR A 126 -20.88 6.94 -1.97
CA TYR A 126 -19.65 6.58 -2.68
C TYR A 126 -19.72 5.17 -3.26
N PRO A 127 -19.14 4.93 -4.45
CA PRO A 127 -19.08 3.60 -5.04
C PRO A 127 -18.12 2.66 -4.30
N GLY A 128 -17.16 3.21 -3.54
CA GLY A 128 -16.10 2.48 -2.86
C GLY A 128 -14.91 2.22 -3.77
N LEU A 129 -13.75 2.80 -3.41
CA LEU A 129 -12.50 2.65 -4.17
C LEU A 129 -11.78 1.32 -3.89
N TYR A 130 -12.08 0.68 -2.76
CA TYR A 130 -11.57 -0.64 -2.38
C TYR A 130 -12.59 -1.38 -1.48
N PRO A 131 -13.76 -1.78 -2.02
CA PRO A 131 -14.84 -2.41 -1.25
C PRO A 131 -14.44 -3.72 -0.56
N GLU A 132 -13.38 -4.38 -1.04
CA GLU A 132 -12.84 -5.61 -0.48
C GLU A 132 -11.98 -5.41 0.78
N TRP A 133 -11.78 -4.16 1.24
CA TRP A 133 -11.04 -3.85 2.47
C TRP A 133 -11.49 -4.71 3.65
N SER A 134 -10.54 -5.42 4.26
CA SER A 134 -10.77 -6.32 5.40
C SER A 134 -9.46 -6.58 6.15
N ALA A 135 -9.50 -7.36 7.24
CA ALA A 135 -8.30 -7.79 7.94
C ALA A 135 -7.35 -8.65 7.06
N SER A 136 -7.89 -9.38 6.08
CA SER A 136 -7.11 -10.17 5.12
C SER A 136 -6.67 -9.38 3.88
N LYS A 137 -7.26 -8.20 3.66
CA LYS A 137 -6.91 -7.25 2.58
C LYS A 137 -6.65 -5.87 3.18
N PRO A 138 -5.51 -5.68 3.89
CA PRO A 138 -5.22 -4.45 4.60
C PRO A 138 -4.90 -3.28 3.64
N LEU A 139 -4.78 -2.08 4.20
CA LEU A 139 -4.39 -0.86 3.49
C LEU A 139 -3.32 -0.13 4.32
N HIS A 140 -2.33 0.48 3.67
CA HIS A 140 -1.38 1.39 4.34
C HIS A 140 -1.78 2.83 4.06
N PHE A 141 -1.99 3.62 5.12
CA PHE A 141 -2.41 5.01 4.99
C PHE A 141 -1.22 5.96 5.04
N LEU A 142 -1.18 6.91 4.11
CA LEU A 142 -0.28 8.06 4.13
C LEU A 142 -1.14 9.33 4.23
N GLY A 143 -1.13 9.92 5.42
CA GLY A 143 -1.84 11.15 5.70
C GLY A 143 -0.90 12.36 5.68
N HIS A 144 -1.35 13.49 5.15
CA HIS A 144 -0.61 14.75 5.19
C HIS A 144 -1.39 15.82 5.96
N SER A 145 -0.75 16.47 6.94
CA SER A 145 -1.35 17.52 7.77
C SER A 145 -2.53 17.02 8.64
N LEU A 146 -3.65 17.73 8.67
CA LEU A 146 -4.85 17.38 9.44
C LEU A 146 -5.68 16.35 8.71
N VAL A 147 -5.45 15.08 9.01
CA VAL A 147 -6.08 13.93 8.34
C VAL A 147 -7.28 13.46 9.13
#